data_AF-A0A069DZZ8-F1
#
_entry.id   AF-A0A069DZZ8-F1
#
_cell.length_a   1.000
_cell.length_b   1.000
_cell.length_c   1.000
_cell.angle_alpha   90.00
_cell.angle_beta   90.00
_cell.angle_gamma   90.00
#
_symmetry.space_group_name_H-M   'P 1'
#
loop_
_entity.id
_entity.type
_entity.pdbx_description
1 polymer ?
#
loop_
_entity_poly.entity_id
_entity_poly.type
_entity_poly.pdbx_seq_one_letter_code
_entity_poly.pdbx_strand_id
1 'polypeptide(L)'
;NFTFVGNQTNAFRLNTGTLGHYLNGVVDYGKECMRFQTSAGNAVAGYQEGADPKFSSVLFDCAGGLAVQPNPNPAPGEQPKEDPAAADGAVAADANNSTNVANTLTSTFVNGSAEAAVTAVDPSTVSSFFDAVDYIGAVENAQDTWWQGWSCGLEASDPC
;
A
#
# COMPACT_ATOMS: atom_id res chain seq x y z
N ASN A 1 -10.52 -2.96 1.91
CA ASN A 1 -9.61 -1.91 2.42
C ASN A 1 -8.48 -2.54 3.22
N PHE A 2 -7.37 -1.83 3.40
CA PHE A 2 -6.23 -2.30 4.21
C PHE A 2 -5.47 -1.14 4.84
N THR A 3 -4.80 -1.41 5.97
CA THR A 3 -3.80 -0.51 6.57
C THR A 3 -2.54 -1.32 6.85
N PHE A 4 -1.40 -0.91 6.29
CA PHE A 4 -0.09 -1.50 6.55
C PHE A 4 0.73 -0.56 7.40
N VAL A 5 1.11 -1.02 8.59
CA VAL A 5 1.97 -0.28 9.53
C VAL A 5 3.20 -1.10 9.85
N GLY A 6 4.39 -0.49 9.82
CA GLY A 6 5.59 -1.19 10.26
C GLY A 6 6.89 -0.42 10.04
N ASN A 7 8.01 -1.09 10.32
CA ASN A 7 9.33 -0.46 10.25
C ASN A 7 10.47 -1.47 10.00
N GLN A 8 10.20 -2.58 9.31
CA GLN A 8 11.23 -3.59 9.05
C GLN A 8 12.02 -3.24 7.79
N THR A 9 11.61 -3.75 6.63
CA THR A 9 12.32 -3.53 5.36
C THR A 9 11.53 -2.64 4.41
N ASN A 10 10.29 -2.99 4.10
CA ASN A 10 9.43 -2.32 3.14
C ASN A 10 7.98 -2.81 3.35
N ALA A 11 6.97 -2.02 2.97
CA ALA A 11 5.58 -2.46 3.12
C ALA A 11 5.17 -3.46 2.03
N PHE A 12 5.51 -3.20 0.77
CA PHE A 12 5.23 -4.10 -0.37
C PHE A 12 6.50 -4.62 -1.01
N ARG A 13 6.55 -5.91 -1.33
CA ARG A 13 7.55 -6.48 -2.25
C ARG A 13 6.84 -7.15 -3.41
N LEU A 14 6.96 -6.55 -4.59
CA LEU A 14 6.25 -6.95 -5.81
C LEU A 14 7.25 -7.67 -6.72
N ASN A 15 7.08 -8.99 -6.86
CA ASN A 15 7.95 -9.84 -7.68
C ASN A 15 7.18 -10.32 -8.92
N THR A 16 7.84 -11.13 -9.75
CA THR A 16 7.21 -11.82 -10.88
C THR A 16 5.92 -12.52 -10.51
N GLY A 17 4.91 -12.36 -11.37
CA GLY A 17 3.56 -12.91 -11.22
C GLY A 17 2.67 -12.13 -10.26
N THR A 18 3.17 -11.09 -9.59
CA THR A 18 2.31 -10.23 -8.76
C THR A 18 1.43 -9.39 -9.67
N LEU A 19 0.11 -9.61 -9.66
CA LEU A 19 -0.88 -8.88 -10.47
C LEU A 19 -2.04 -8.35 -9.60
N GLY A 20 -1.73 -8.00 -8.35
CA GLY A 20 -2.72 -7.51 -7.39
C GLY A 20 -3.25 -6.12 -7.76
N HIS A 21 -4.55 -5.91 -7.52
CA HIS A 21 -5.15 -4.58 -7.45
C HIS A 21 -5.39 -4.23 -5.98
N TYR A 22 -4.65 -3.26 -5.48
CA TYR A 22 -4.74 -2.79 -4.09
C TYR A 22 -5.66 -1.57 -4.06
N LEU A 23 -6.77 -1.69 -3.34
CA LEU A 23 -7.84 -0.68 -3.27
C LEU A 23 -7.97 -0.14 -1.85
N ASN A 24 -8.18 1.18 -1.72
CA ASN A 24 -8.62 1.83 -0.49
C ASN A 24 -7.68 1.53 0.69
N GLY A 25 -6.43 1.95 0.54
CA GLY A 25 -5.33 1.54 1.41
C GLY A 25 -4.70 2.70 2.17
N VAL A 26 -4.13 2.41 3.34
CA VAL A 26 -3.18 3.29 4.04
C VAL A 26 -1.88 2.54 4.28
N VAL A 27 -0.75 3.19 4.05
CA VAL A 27 0.59 2.60 4.19
C VAL A 27 1.43 3.57 5.02
N ASP A 28 1.64 3.26 6.29
CA ASP A 28 2.53 3.97 7.19
C ASP A 28 3.77 3.10 7.46
N TYR A 29 4.93 3.50 6.94
CA TYR A 29 6.12 2.66 7.06
C TYR A 29 7.41 3.45 7.34
N GLY A 30 8.18 3.02 8.34
CA GLY A 30 9.46 3.69 8.67
C GLY A 30 10.60 3.47 7.66
N LYS A 31 10.34 2.74 6.58
CA LYS A 31 11.26 2.47 5.45
C LYS A 31 10.58 2.83 4.13
N GLU A 32 11.07 2.34 3.00
CA GLU A 32 10.39 2.53 1.72
C GLU A 32 9.00 1.88 1.70
N CYS A 33 8.04 2.48 1.00
CA CYS A 33 6.72 1.89 0.84
C CYS A 33 6.81 0.58 0.08
N MET A 34 7.55 0.55 -1.02
CA MET A 34 7.58 -0.62 -1.89
C MET A 34 8.93 -0.89 -2.54
N ARG A 35 9.13 -2.18 -2.80
CA ARG A 35 10.16 -2.73 -3.67
C ARG A 35 9.48 -3.36 -4.86
N PHE A 36 9.45 -2.59 -5.95
CA PHE A 36 8.86 -2.98 -7.21
C PHE A 36 9.95 -3.61 -8.06
N GLN A 37 9.86 -4.91 -8.37
CA GLN A 37 10.94 -5.54 -9.12
C GLN A 37 10.87 -5.24 -10.61
N THR A 38 12.02 -5.20 -11.28
CA THR A 38 12.09 -5.15 -12.76
C THR A 38 11.41 -6.33 -13.43
N SER A 39 11.20 -7.41 -12.68
CA SER A 39 10.47 -8.59 -13.13
C SER A 39 9.06 -8.69 -12.55
N ALA A 40 8.53 -7.66 -11.89
CA ALA A 40 7.17 -7.66 -11.37
C ALA A 40 6.12 -7.98 -12.45
N GLY A 41 4.93 -8.42 -12.03
CA GLY A 41 3.85 -8.75 -12.94
C GLY A 41 4.25 -9.74 -14.03
N ASN A 42 4.36 -9.26 -15.25
CA ASN A 42 4.65 -10.03 -16.45
C ASN A 42 6.15 -10.28 -16.73
N ALA A 43 7.03 -9.95 -15.79
CA ALA A 43 8.48 -10.07 -15.93
C ALA A 43 9.11 -9.11 -16.97
N VAL A 44 8.49 -7.96 -17.20
CA VAL A 44 9.00 -6.87 -18.04
C VAL A 44 9.26 -5.65 -17.16
N ALA A 45 10.40 -4.98 -17.37
CA ALA A 45 10.75 -3.76 -16.64
C ALA A 45 9.90 -2.56 -17.11
N GLY A 46 9.67 -1.63 -16.19
CA GLY A 46 8.72 -0.52 -16.34
C GLY A 46 7.29 -0.94 -16.04
N TYR A 47 6.47 0.04 -15.65
CA TYR A 47 5.06 -0.21 -15.35
C TYR A 47 4.21 -0.40 -16.62
N GLN A 48 3.41 -1.45 -16.64
CA GLN A 48 2.42 -1.75 -17.67
C GLN A 48 1.05 -2.01 -17.05
N GLU A 49 0.12 -1.08 -17.27
CA GLU A 49 -1.25 -1.19 -16.75
C GLU A 49 -1.90 -2.51 -17.20
N GLY A 50 -2.49 -3.24 -16.25
CA GLY A 50 -3.13 -4.54 -16.49
C GLY A 50 -2.17 -5.74 -16.57
N ALA A 51 -0.87 -5.50 -16.70
CA ALA A 51 0.17 -6.53 -16.68
C ALA A 51 1.09 -6.46 -15.46
N ASP A 52 0.89 -5.45 -14.62
CA ASP A 52 1.61 -5.20 -13.36
C ASP A 52 0.67 -4.91 -12.20
N PRO A 53 1.14 -5.03 -10.94
CA PRO A 53 0.37 -4.61 -9.78
C PRO A 53 -0.05 -3.14 -9.86
N LYS A 54 -1.27 -2.83 -9.44
CA LYS A 54 -1.80 -1.47 -9.45
C LYS A 54 -2.42 -1.07 -8.11
N PHE A 55 -2.44 0.23 -7.85
CA PHE A 55 -2.97 0.84 -6.63
C PHE A 55 -4.07 1.83 -6.99
N SER A 56 -5.16 1.87 -6.24
CA SER A 56 -6.17 2.93 -6.38
C SER A 56 -6.69 3.37 -5.01
N SER A 57 -6.74 4.68 -4.81
CA SER A 57 -7.06 5.32 -3.53
C SER A 57 -6.21 4.78 -2.38
N VAL A 58 -4.88 4.87 -2.51
CA VAL A 58 -3.93 4.47 -1.47
C VAL A 58 -3.12 5.66 -0.98
N LEU A 59 -3.15 5.91 0.33
CA LEU A 59 -2.29 6.90 1.00
C LEU A 59 -0.98 6.23 1.42
N PHE A 60 0.12 6.69 0.85
CA PHE A 60 1.48 6.26 1.15
C PHE A 60 2.20 7.32 1.97
N ASP A 61 2.53 6.98 3.20
CA ASP A 61 3.36 7.78 4.09
C ASP A 61 4.51 6.91 4.60
N CYS A 62 5.63 6.95 3.90
CA CYS A 62 6.78 6.12 4.26
C CYS A 62 8.05 6.95 4.37
N ALA A 63 8.75 6.81 5.49
CA ALA A 63 9.93 7.61 5.81
C ALA A 63 11.11 7.34 4.85
N GLY A 64 11.16 6.16 4.23
CA GLY A 64 12.14 5.81 3.19
C GLY A 64 11.74 6.25 1.77
N GLY A 65 10.62 6.97 1.62
CA GLY A 65 10.03 7.33 0.34
C GLY A 65 9.23 6.20 -0.31
N LEU A 66 8.72 6.43 -1.52
CA LEU A 66 7.88 5.46 -2.22
C LEU A 66 8.65 4.17 -2.56
N ALA A 67 9.82 4.30 -3.18
CA ALA A 67 10.67 3.18 -3.56
C ALA A 67 12.15 3.54 -3.44
N VAL A 68 13.01 2.53 -3.32
CA VAL A 68 14.46 2.71 -3.30
C VAL A 68 15.05 2.67 -4.70
N GLN A 69 16.17 3.37 -4.88
CA GLN A 69 16.97 3.28 -6.10
C GLN A 69 17.50 1.85 -6.29
N PRO A 70 17.72 1.41 -7.54
CA PRO A 70 18.23 0.07 -7.80
C PRO A 70 19.60 -0.12 -7.12
N ASN A 71 19.91 -1.35 -6.69
CA ASN A 71 21.23 -1.66 -6.16
C ASN A 71 22.30 -1.24 -7.18
N PRO A 72 23.18 -0.27 -6.87
CA PRO A 72 24.17 0.23 -7.82
C PRO A 72 25.25 -0.80 -8.14
N ASN A 73 25.37 -1.87 -7.34
CA ASN A 73 26.33 -2.96 -7.52
C ASN A 73 25.60 -4.32 -7.57
N PRO A 74 24.91 -4.66 -8.67
CA PRO A 74 24.35 -5.99 -8.84
C PRO A 74 25.47 -7.04 -8.95
N ALA A 75 25.20 -8.27 -8.53
CA ALA A 75 26.12 -9.37 -8.80
C ALA A 75 26.26 -9.59 -10.32
N PRO A 76 27.40 -10.08 -10.84
CA PRO A 76 27.56 -10.34 -12.27
C PRO A 76 26.46 -11.25 -12.81
N GLY A 77 25.67 -10.75 -13.78
CA GLY A 77 24.55 -11.48 -14.38
C GLY A 77 23.18 -11.25 -13.70
N GLU A 78 23.11 -10.50 -12.60
CA GLU A 78 21.83 -10.06 -12.03
C GLU A 78 21.35 -8.76 -12.69
N GLN A 79 20.08 -8.71 -13.08
CA GLN A 79 19.42 -7.43 -13.40
C GLN A 79 19.27 -6.57 -12.15
N PRO A 80 19.19 -5.22 -12.28
CA PRO A 80 18.78 -4.37 -11.18
C PRO A 80 17.46 -4.90 -10.64
N LYS A 81 17.44 -5.33 -9.37
CA LYS A 81 16.28 -6.04 -8.82
C LYS A 81 15.09 -5.12 -8.60
N GLU A 82 15.31 -3.82 -8.44
CA GLU A 82 14.27 -2.84 -8.09
C GLU A 82 14.11 -1.82 -9.23
N ASP A 83 12.87 -1.40 -9.47
CA ASP A 83 12.42 -0.51 -10.54
C ASP A 83 11.57 0.64 -9.96
N PRO A 84 12.21 1.73 -9.49
CA PRO A 84 11.47 2.85 -8.91
C PRO A 84 10.58 3.56 -9.95
N ALA A 85 10.92 3.52 -11.24
CA ALA A 85 10.08 4.11 -12.28
C ALA A 85 8.77 3.33 -12.45
N ALA A 86 8.81 2.00 -12.30
CA ALA A 86 7.59 1.19 -12.27
C ALA A 86 6.74 1.47 -11.01
N ALA A 87 7.38 1.68 -9.84
CA ALA A 87 6.66 2.09 -8.63
C ALA A 87 5.95 3.44 -8.82
N ASP A 88 6.65 4.45 -9.34
CA ASP A 88 6.08 5.76 -9.66
C ASP A 88 4.92 5.63 -10.65
N GLY A 89 5.09 4.83 -11.72
CA GLY A 89 4.06 4.58 -12.72
C GLY A 89 2.81 3.91 -12.13
N ALA A 90 2.99 2.90 -11.28
CA ALA A 90 1.89 2.16 -10.65
C ALA A 90 1.07 3.02 -9.68
N VAL A 91 1.73 3.95 -8.98
CA VAL A 91 1.05 4.91 -8.08
C VAL A 91 0.39 6.03 -8.88
N ALA A 92 1.06 6.58 -9.89
CA ALA A 92 0.52 7.66 -10.72
C ALA A 92 -0.65 7.21 -11.63
N ALA A 93 -0.87 5.90 -11.79
CA ALA A 93 -1.97 5.34 -12.57
C ALA A 93 -3.37 5.67 -11.99
N ASP A 94 -3.44 6.05 -10.71
CA ASP A 94 -4.68 6.53 -10.09
C ASP A 94 -4.43 7.84 -9.33
N ALA A 95 -5.22 8.87 -9.66
CA ALA A 95 -5.04 10.22 -9.13
C ALA A 95 -5.45 10.35 -7.66
N ASN A 96 -6.16 9.39 -7.09
CA ASN A 96 -6.52 9.37 -5.68
C ASN A 96 -5.43 8.74 -4.80
N ASN A 97 -4.42 8.11 -5.39
CA ASN A 97 -3.22 7.74 -4.64
C ASN A 97 -2.47 9.00 -4.18
N SER A 98 -1.86 8.94 -3.00
CA SER A 98 -1.09 10.05 -2.45
C SER A 98 0.23 9.56 -1.86
N THR A 99 1.31 10.28 -2.15
CA THR A 99 2.64 10.09 -1.53
C THR A 99 3.12 11.32 -0.76
N ASN A 100 2.29 12.38 -0.74
CA ASN A 100 2.69 13.73 -0.33
C ASN A 100 1.92 14.23 0.90
N VAL A 101 1.01 13.41 1.42
CA VAL A 101 0.21 13.69 2.61
C VAL A 101 0.64 12.72 3.68
N ALA A 102 1.11 13.24 4.81
CA ALA A 102 1.38 12.41 5.98
C ALA A 102 0.08 11.84 6.53
N ASN A 103 0.12 10.59 6.97
CA ASN A 103 -1.00 9.94 7.59
C ASN A 103 -1.34 10.60 8.94
N THR A 104 -2.56 10.42 9.40
CA THR A 104 -3.05 10.90 10.70
C THR A 104 -3.65 9.78 11.54
N LEU A 105 -3.16 8.55 11.34
CA LEU A 105 -3.64 7.38 12.04
C LEU A 105 -3.59 7.60 13.56
N THR A 106 -4.70 7.30 14.21
CA THR A 106 -4.83 7.25 15.66
C THR A 106 -4.77 5.80 16.12
N SER A 107 -4.32 5.57 17.36
CA SER A 107 -4.10 4.21 17.87
C SER A 107 -3.28 3.33 16.92
N THR A 108 -2.38 3.94 16.14
CA THR A 108 -1.52 3.31 15.12
C THR A 108 -2.22 2.87 13.82
N PHE A 109 -3.51 2.51 13.83
CA PHE A 109 -4.17 1.93 12.64
C PHE A 109 -5.58 2.45 12.34
N VAL A 110 -6.15 3.28 13.20
CA VAL A 110 -7.48 3.87 13.04
C VAL A 110 -7.36 5.16 12.27
N ASN A 111 -8.14 5.32 11.21
CA ASN A 111 -8.10 6.52 10.38
C ASN A 111 -8.31 7.82 11.18
N GLY A 112 -7.58 8.84 10.77
CA GLY A 112 -7.77 10.24 11.16
C GLY A 112 -8.30 11.09 10.00
N SER A 113 -8.02 12.38 10.07
CA SER A 113 -8.54 13.37 9.11
C SER A 113 -7.91 13.29 7.73
N ALA A 114 -6.63 12.90 7.62
CA ALA A 114 -5.96 12.74 6.34
C ALA A 114 -6.55 11.57 5.54
N GLU A 115 -6.77 10.43 6.21
CA GLU A 115 -7.36 9.24 5.59
C GLU A 115 -8.80 9.50 5.17
N ALA A 116 -9.60 10.14 6.03
CA ALA A 116 -10.98 10.51 5.73
C ALA A 116 -11.13 11.55 4.60
N ALA A 117 -10.05 12.26 4.24
CA ALA A 117 -10.05 13.20 3.12
C ALA A 117 -9.74 12.54 1.76
N VAL A 118 -9.28 11.29 1.75
CA VAL A 118 -9.00 10.57 0.50
C VAL A 118 -10.29 10.03 -0.09
N THR A 119 -10.53 10.32 -1.37
CA THR A 119 -11.67 9.76 -2.09
C THR A 119 -11.46 8.27 -2.31
N ALA A 120 -12.34 7.43 -1.75
CA ALA A 120 -12.29 5.98 -1.93
C ALA A 120 -12.82 5.55 -3.32
N VAL A 121 -12.36 4.39 -3.77
CA VAL A 121 -12.93 3.66 -4.90
C VAL A 121 -14.01 2.72 -4.38
N ASP A 122 -15.16 2.62 -5.05
CA ASP A 122 -16.14 1.58 -4.76
C ASP A 122 -15.62 0.21 -5.26
N PRO A 123 -15.22 -0.72 -4.38
CA PRO A 123 -14.64 -2.00 -4.80
C PRO A 123 -15.66 -2.93 -5.47
N SER A 124 -16.96 -2.71 -5.28
CA SER A 124 -18.02 -3.49 -5.93
C SER A 124 -18.02 -3.29 -7.45
N THR A 125 -17.50 -2.16 -7.93
CA THR A 125 -17.28 -1.88 -9.36
C THR A 125 -16.16 -2.71 -9.98
N VAL A 126 -15.23 -3.21 -9.17
CA VAL A 126 -14.16 -4.13 -9.59
C VAL A 126 -14.64 -5.58 -9.52
N SER A 127 -15.37 -5.95 -8.47
CA SER A 127 -15.99 -7.26 -8.33
C SER A 127 -17.18 -7.19 -7.38
N SER A 128 -18.31 -7.77 -7.78
CA SER A 128 -19.54 -7.84 -6.97
C SER A 128 -19.41 -8.69 -5.71
N PHE A 129 -18.26 -9.33 -5.49
CA PHE A 129 -17.94 -10.01 -4.24
C PHE A 129 -17.71 -9.01 -3.08
N PHE A 130 -17.26 -7.79 -3.38
CA PHE A 130 -16.96 -6.78 -2.37
C PHE A 130 -18.16 -5.90 -2.06
N ASP A 131 -18.29 -5.52 -0.79
CA ASP A 131 -19.23 -4.50 -0.35
C ASP A 131 -18.71 -3.10 -0.69
N ALA A 132 -19.62 -2.20 -1.05
CA ALA A 132 -19.29 -0.79 -1.29
C ALA A 132 -18.91 -0.11 0.03
N VAL A 133 -17.81 0.67 -0.02
CA VAL A 133 -17.29 1.46 1.10
C VAL A 133 -16.84 2.82 0.57
N ASP A 134 -16.88 3.84 1.42
CA ASP A 134 -16.58 5.24 1.07
C ASP A 134 -15.34 5.81 1.78
N TYR A 135 -14.53 4.93 2.41
CA TYR A 135 -13.29 5.29 3.10
C TYR A 135 -12.11 4.41 2.64
N ILE A 136 -10.88 4.89 2.86
CA ILE A 136 -9.63 4.11 2.72
C ILE A 136 -9.18 3.56 4.07
N GLY A 137 -8.30 2.57 4.14
CA GLY A 137 -7.80 2.07 5.43
C GLY A 137 -8.69 1.01 6.08
N ALA A 138 -8.11 0.23 6.99
CA ALA A 138 -8.76 -0.95 7.60
C ALA A 138 -9.85 -0.61 8.63
N VAL A 139 -9.76 0.56 9.29
CA VAL A 139 -10.71 0.98 10.34
C VAL A 139 -11.11 2.42 10.07
N GLU A 140 -12.41 2.64 9.81
CA GLU A 140 -12.92 3.89 9.25
C GLU A 140 -12.68 5.11 10.15
N ASN A 141 -12.85 4.91 11.46
CA ASN A 141 -12.80 5.97 12.48
C ASN A 141 -12.82 5.33 13.88
N ALA A 142 -12.82 6.17 14.91
CA ALA A 142 -12.81 5.73 16.31
C ALA A 142 -14.10 5.02 16.78
N GLN A 143 -15.21 5.12 16.02
CA GLN A 143 -16.46 4.41 16.30
C GLN A 143 -16.47 3.00 15.70
N ASP A 144 -15.55 2.72 14.77
CA ASP A 144 -15.45 1.42 14.14
C ASP A 144 -14.63 0.44 15.02
N THR A 145 -15.36 -0.47 15.65
CA THR A 145 -14.85 -1.40 16.67
C THR A 145 -14.87 -2.86 16.21
N TRP A 146 -14.97 -3.12 14.89
CA TRP A 146 -15.08 -4.48 14.35
C TRP A 146 -13.92 -5.40 14.76
N TRP A 147 -12.75 -4.81 15.02
CA TRP A 147 -11.50 -5.49 15.39
C TRP A 147 -11.44 -5.88 16.88
N GLN A 148 -12.32 -5.34 17.72
CA GLN A 148 -12.32 -5.59 19.16
C GLN A 148 -12.84 -6.99 19.50
N GLY A 149 -12.32 -7.57 20.58
CA GLY A 149 -12.81 -8.85 21.14
C GLY A 149 -12.39 -10.13 20.41
N TRP A 150 -11.69 -10.03 19.27
CA TRP A 150 -11.09 -11.19 18.58
C TRP A 150 -9.65 -10.96 18.13
N SER A 151 -9.21 -9.70 17.99
CA SER A 151 -7.80 -9.39 17.81
C SER A 151 -7.09 -9.36 19.18
N CYS A 152 -5.83 -9.76 19.19
CA CYS A 152 -4.93 -9.56 20.33
C CYS A 152 -3.89 -8.49 19.95
N GLY A 153 -3.36 -7.77 20.95
CA GLY A 153 -2.29 -6.79 20.80
C GLY A 153 -2.72 -5.44 20.20
N LEU A 154 -3.97 -5.32 19.74
CA LEU A 154 -4.55 -4.06 19.27
C LEU A 154 -5.28 -3.29 20.38
N GLU A 155 -5.69 -3.97 21.46
CA GLU A 155 -6.27 -3.37 22.65
C GLU A 155 -5.38 -3.62 23.87
N ALA A 156 -5.36 -2.66 24.80
CA ALA A 156 -4.66 -2.82 26.07
C ALA A 156 -5.21 -3.98 26.93
N SER A 157 -6.48 -4.34 26.73
CA SER A 157 -7.16 -5.42 27.45
C SER A 157 -6.76 -6.84 27.01
N ASP A 158 -6.10 -6.99 25.86
CA ASP A 158 -5.68 -8.30 25.35
C ASP A 158 -4.24 -8.25 24.80
N PRO A 159 -3.22 -8.22 25.68
CA PRO A 159 -1.82 -8.20 25.27
C PRO A 159 -1.38 -9.61 24.83
N CYS A 160 -1.17 -9.80 23.52
CA CYS A 160 -0.21 -10.81 23.08
C CYS A 160 1.24 -10.29 23.28
#